data_AF-A0A349Y1X0-F1
#
_entry.id   AF-A0A349Y1X0-F1
#
_cell.length_a   1.000
_cell.length_b   1.000
_cell.length_c   1.000
_cell.angle_alpha   90.00
_cell.angle_beta   90.00
_cell.angle_gamma   90.00
#
_symmetry.space_group_name_H-M   'P 1'
#
loop_
_entity.id
_entity.type
_entity.pdbx_description
1 polymer ?
#
loop_
_entity_poly.entity_id
_entity_poly.type
_entity_poly.pdbx_seq_one_letter_code
_entity_poly.pdbx_strand_id
1 'polypeptide(L)' 'MSTYFSPATFTFLRGLARNNDKTWFNEHKPKYEEHVRQPFLRLIT' A
#
# COMPACT_ATOMS: atom_id res chain seq x y z
N MET A 1 -4.84 16.26 -4.38
CA MET A 1 -4.30 14.96 -3.94
C MET A 1 -4.22 14.98 -2.43
N SER A 2 -4.56 13.90 -1.72
CA SER A 2 -4.30 13.80 -0.29
C SER A 2 -2.79 13.93 -0.06
N THR A 3 -2.36 14.75 0.89
CA THR A 3 -0.93 14.99 1.17
C THR A 3 -0.17 13.71 1.53
N TYR A 4 -0.90 12.67 1.95
CA TYR A 4 -0.30 11.41 2.41
C TYR A 4 -0.58 10.24 1.48
N PHE A 5 -1.73 10.20 0.80
CA PHE A 5 -2.11 9.07 -0.07
C PHE A 5 -2.10 9.44 -1.55
N SER A 6 -1.53 8.55 -2.36
CA SER A 6 -1.45 8.70 -3.82
C SER A 6 -2.35 7.68 -4.52
N PRO A 7 -2.61 7.82 -5.84
CA PRO A 7 -3.30 6.79 -6.61
C PRO A 7 -2.66 5.40 -6.48
N ALA A 8 -1.34 5.33 -6.24
CA ALA A 8 -0.62 4.07 -6.06
C ALA A 8 -1.07 3.30 -4.80
N THR A 9 -1.49 3.99 -3.73
CA THR A 9 -2.09 3.36 -2.54
C THR A 9 -3.30 2.51 -2.94
N PHE A 10 -4.25 3.12 -3.66
CA PHE A 10 -5.49 2.44 -4.04
C PHE A 10 -5.24 1.36 -5.10
N THR A 11 -4.28 1.57 -6.01
CA THR A 11 -3.86 0.54 -6.96
C THR A 11 -3.30 -0.68 -6.24
N PHE A 12 -2.44 -0.48 -5.24
CA PHE A 12 -1.91 -1.57 -4.42
C PHE A 12 -3.03 -2.33 -3.70
N LEU A 13 -3.94 -1.63 -3.01
CA LEU A 13 -5.03 -2.25 -2.26
C LEU A 13 -5.98 -3.07 -3.15
N ARG A 14 -6.28 -2.59 -4.37
CA ARG A 14 -7.04 -3.38 -5.36
C ARG A 14 -6.28 -4.60 -5.85
N GLY A 15 -4.97 -4.48 -6.05
CA GLY A 15 -4.10 -5.61 -6.40
C GLY A 15 -4.09 -6.67 -5.29
N LEU A 16 -3.96 -6.24 -4.04
CA LEU A 16 -3.98 -7.11 -2.86
C LEU A 16 -5.31 -7.85 -2.74
N ALA A 17 -6.44 -7.16 -2.92
CA ALA A 17 -7.76 -7.79 -2.88
C ALA A 17 -7.96 -8.87 -3.96
N ARG A 18 -7.33 -8.71 -5.14
CA ARG A 18 -7.40 -9.69 -6.23
C ARG A 18 -6.46 -10.87 -6.06
N ASN A 19 -5.30 -10.65 -5.44
CA ASN A 19 -4.21 -11.62 -5.32
C ASN A 19 -3.91 -11.91 -3.85
N ASN A 20 -4.95 -12.22 -3.05
CA ASN A 20 -4.86 -12.42 -1.60
C ASN A 20 -4.00 -13.66 -1.22
N ASP A 21 -2.70 -13.56 -1.51
CA ASP A 21 -1.69 -14.59 -1.45
C ASP A 21 -0.39 -13.98 -0.88
N LYS A 22 0.34 -14.78 -0.10
CA LYS A 22 1.54 -14.36 0.60
C LYS A 22 2.72 -14.13 -0.35
N THR A 23 2.85 -14.93 -1.40
CA THR A 23 3.94 -14.81 -2.38
C THR A 23 3.79 -13.51 -3.15
N TRP A 24 2.57 -13.24 -3.65
CA TRP A 24 2.25 -11.99 -4.32
C TRP A 24 2.54 -10.78 -3.41
N PHE A 25 2.11 -10.84 -2.14
CA PHE A 25 2.39 -9.76 -1.19
C PHE A 25 3.89 -9.53 -1.00
N ASN A 26 4.68 -10.59 -0.85
CA ASN A 26 6.12 -10.47 -0.64
C ASN A 26 6.83 -9.81 -1.83
N GLU A 27 6.43 -10.16 -3.07
CA GLU A 27 6.95 -9.52 -4.29
C GLU A 27 6.58 -8.03 -4.38
N HIS A 28 5.40 -7.66 -3.86
CA HIS A 28 4.89 -6.29 -3.91
C HIS A 28 5.14 -5.50 -2.63
N LYS A 29 5.84 -6.08 -1.66
CA LYS A 29 6.11 -5.51 -0.34
C LYS A 29 6.75 -4.11 -0.38
N PRO A 30 7.69 -3.79 -1.30
CA PRO A 30 8.24 -2.44 -1.38
C PRO A 30 7.16 -1.38 -1.66
N LYS A 31 6.20 -1.67 -2.54
CA LYS A 31 5.08 -0.77 -2.87
C LYS A 31 4.13 -0.60 -1.69
N TYR A 32 3.92 -1.66 -0.91
CA TYR A 32 3.16 -1.58 0.33
C TYR A 32 3.83 -0.64 1.33
N GLU A 33 5.14 -0.80 1.54
CA GLU A 33 5.88 0.02 2.49
C GLU A 33 5.83 1.50 2.12
N GLU A 34 6.11 1.82 0.86
CA GLU A 34 6.15 3.20 0.36
C GLU A 34 4.77 3.86 0.29
N HIS A 35 3.79 3.19 -0.33
CA HIS A 35 2.52 3.84 -0.69
C HIS A 35 1.38 3.55 0.29
N VAL A 36 1.54 2.63 1.23
CA VAL A 36 0.50 2.28 2.20
C VAL A 36 1.01 2.51 3.62
N ARG A 37 2.07 1.80 4.03
CA ARG A 37 2.57 1.83 5.41
C ARG A 37 3.02 3.24 5.82
N GLN A 38 3.91 3.87 5.06
CA GLN A 38 4.43 5.21 5.41
C GLN A 38 3.33 6.26 5.54
N PRO A 39 2.37 6.38 4.59
CA PRO A 39 1.22 7.27 4.75
C PRO A 39 0.41 7.05 6.03
N PHE A 40 0.11 5.80 6.38
CA PHE A 40 -0.64 5.50 7.61
C PHE A 40 0.16 5.81 8.88
N LEU A 41 1.48 5.57 8.88
CA LEU A 41 2.32 5.91 10.03
C LEU A 41 2.33 7.41 10.35
N ARG A 42 2.20 8.28 9.34
CA ARG A 42 2.11 9.74 9.56
C ARG A 42 0.83 10.19 10.26
N LEU A 43 -0.16 9.31 10.39
CA LEU A 43 -1.41 9.59 11.10
C LEU A 43 -1.34 9.21 12.59
N ILE A 44 -0.24 8.60 13.04
CA ILE A 44 -0.04 8.20 14.43
C ILE A 44 0.60 9.37 15.19
N THR A 45 -0.01 9.77 16.32
CA THR A 45 0.45 10.82 17.25
C THR A 45 0.66 10.26 18.63
#